data_AF-A0A815EAU1-F1
#
_entry.id   AF-A0A815EAU1-F1
#
_cell.length_a   1.000
_cell.length_b   1.000
_cell.length_c   1.000
_cell.angle_alpha   90.00
_cell.angle_beta   90.00
_cell.angle_gamma   90.00
#
_symmetry.space_group_name_H-M   'P 1'
#
loop_
_entity.id
_entity.type
_entity.pdbx_description
1 polymer ?
#
loop_
_entity_poly.entity_id
_entity_poly.type
_entity_poly.pdbx_seq_one_letter_code
_entity_poly.pdbx_strand_id
1 'polypeptide(L)'
;MTLGTTFRIAIIGGGPSGLSLAIALKRKGFDNLVVYEREKNDGVRHQGWSISLFSPQGVKVVWDAQVKLFEETETKVYVHFVDETRHPVDIVDLLIGADGIHSPIRKQLTGDEIHPAGFNSVVGLIKKELDGSNDDLFEHELIKNTGALVSGRNVACWYAHQVLHNEIYWSLSIRCNEDYIRQRTNYDKKQLHSLAKEVSQNFFPLIQQMVERTPVEQMQDCLLFKDLDPMKRHPSGRFCVSQTGRITLIGDAAHAMLPFRGQGIFSFQV
;
A
#
# COMPACT_ATOMS: atom_id res chain seq x y z
N MET A 1 26.54 -8.01 19.50
CA MET A 1 25.95 -7.32 20.68
C MET A 1 24.47 -7.65 20.69
N THR A 2 24.00 -8.46 21.63
CA THR A 2 22.56 -8.59 21.92
C THR A 2 22.14 -7.30 22.62
N LEU A 3 21.53 -6.39 21.87
CA LEU A 3 20.80 -5.26 22.47
C LEU A 3 19.75 -5.90 23.40
N GLY A 4 19.94 -5.71 24.71
CA GLY A 4 19.21 -6.44 25.74
C GLY A 4 17.70 -6.19 25.71
N THR A 5 16.98 -6.94 26.54
CA THR A 5 15.51 -6.87 26.74
C THR A 5 14.97 -5.48 27.10
N THR A 6 15.84 -4.51 27.41
CA THR A 6 15.51 -3.13 27.71
C THR A 6 15.37 -2.22 26.48
N PHE A 7 15.97 -2.59 25.34
CA PHE A 7 15.95 -1.75 24.13
C PHE A 7 14.57 -1.79 23.47
N ARG A 8 13.86 -0.67 23.47
CA ARG A 8 12.46 -0.57 23.02
C ARG A 8 12.36 -0.10 21.57
N ILE A 9 11.60 -0.82 20.75
CA ILE A 9 11.39 -0.51 19.33
C ILE A 9 9.91 -0.23 19.07
N ALA A 10 9.60 0.91 18.45
CA ALA A 10 8.28 1.16 17.86
C ALA A 10 8.34 1.05 16.34
N ILE A 11 7.39 0.31 15.76
CA ILE A 11 7.15 0.23 14.32
C ILE A 11 5.79 0.88 14.04
N ILE A 12 5.76 1.87 13.16
CA ILE A 12 4.53 2.60 12.81
C ILE A 12 4.02 2.05 11.48
N GLY A 13 2.89 1.34 11.51
CA GLY A 13 2.29 0.66 10.36
C GLY A 13 2.27 -0.86 10.51
N GLY A 14 1.07 -1.44 10.51
CA GLY A 14 0.78 -2.87 10.53
C GLY A 14 0.62 -3.49 9.14
N GLY A 15 1.12 -2.84 8.10
CA GLY A 15 1.17 -3.40 6.75
C GLY A 15 2.22 -4.52 6.60
N PRO A 16 2.34 -5.12 5.39
CA PRO A 16 3.25 -6.23 5.14
C PRO A 16 4.70 -5.95 5.57
N SER A 17 5.23 -4.76 5.28
CA SER A 17 6.60 -4.39 5.64
C SER A 17 6.80 -4.28 7.15
N GLY A 18 5.87 -3.64 7.86
CA GLY A 18 5.95 -3.45 9.32
C GLY A 18 5.82 -4.76 10.09
N LEU A 19 4.83 -5.59 9.76
CA LEU A 19 4.64 -6.90 10.42
C LEU A 19 5.77 -7.87 10.09
N SER A 20 6.27 -7.88 8.84
CA SER A 20 7.42 -8.71 8.47
C SER A 20 8.67 -8.33 9.26
N LEU A 21 8.94 -7.03 9.42
CA LEU A 21 10.06 -6.57 10.23
C LEU A 21 9.88 -6.94 11.71
N ALA A 22 8.68 -6.77 12.27
CA ALA A 22 8.39 -7.14 13.65
C ALA A 22 8.69 -8.62 13.93
N ILE A 23 8.27 -9.52 13.02
CA ILE A 23 8.58 -10.96 13.10
C ILE A 23 10.10 -11.20 13.00
N ALA A 24 10.78 -10.53 12.08
CA ALA A 24 12.22 -10.69 11.88
C ALA A 24 13.02 -10.24 13.12
N LEU A 25 12.65 -9.11 13.72
CA LEU A 25 13.27 -8.58 14.94
C LEU A 25 13.03 -9.52 16.13
N LYS A 26 11.80 -10.01 16.31
CA LYS A 26 11.48 -11.04 17.31
C LYS A 26 12.35 -12.29 17.16
N ARG A 27 12.48 -12.81 15.94
CA ARG A 27 13.35 -13.97 15.64
C ARG A 27 14.83 -13.72 15.93
N LYS A 28 15.26 -12.45 15.98
CA LYS A 28 16.62 -12.04 16.35
C LYS A 28 16.79 -11.75 17.84
N GLY A 29 15.74 -11.94 18.65
CA GLY A 29 15.77 -11.75 20.11
C GLY A 29 15.38 -10.34 20.57
N PHE A 30 14.83 -9.50 19.70
CA PHE A 30 14.27 -8.21 20.12
C PHE A 30 12.82 -8.42 20.59
N ASP A 31 12.63 -8.59 21.90
CA ASP A 31 11.31 -8.86 22.46
C ASP A 31 10.52 -7.62 22.87
N ASN A 32 11.20 -6.51 23.19
CA ASN A 32 10.57 -5.25 23.57
C ASN A 32 10.27 -4.40 22.31
N LEU A 33 9.35 -4.89 21.48
CA LEU A 33 8.85 -4.16 20.31
C LEU A 33 7.34 -4.06 20.31
N VAL A 34 6.84 -2.99 19.69
CA VAL A 34 5.41 -2.70 19.50
C VAL A 34 5.17 -2.22 18.08
N VAL A 35 4.09 -2.69 17.48
CA VAL A 35 3.59 -2.19 16.20
C VAL A 35 2.36 -1.32 16.48
N TYR A 36 2.34 -0.10 15.97
CA TYR A 36 1.18 0.79 16.03
C TYR A 36 0.50 0.82 14.67
N GLU A 37 -0.79 0.45 14.61
CA GLU A 37 -1.60 0.48 13.40
C GLU A 37 -2.70 1.53 13.56
N ARG A 38 -2.81 2.41 12.56
CA ARG A 38 -3.80 3.50 12.56
C ARG A 38 -5.22 3.00 12.38
N GLU A 39 -5.40 1.86 11.72
CA GLU A 39 -6.71 1.26 11.52
C GLU A 39 -7.24 0.58 12.77
N LYS A 40 -8.57 0.50 12.83
CA LYS A 40 -9.24 -0.29 13.84
C LYS A 40 -9.05 -1.78 13.54
N ASN A 41 -9.17 -2.61 14.56
CA ASN A 41 -9.17 -4.06 14.38
C ASN A 41 -10.56 -4.54 13.92
N ASP A 42 -11.07 -3.98 12.82
CA ASP A 42 -12.44 -4.22 12.32
C ASP A 42 -12.50 -5.13 11.08
N GLY A 43 -11.36 -5.62 10.58
CA GLY A 43 -11.32 -6.66 9.56
C GLY A 43 -10.18 -6.51 8.55
N VAL A 44 -10.30 -7.23 7.43
CA VAL A 44 -9.32 -7.21 6.32
C VAL A 44 -9.61 -6.01 5.43
N ARG A 45 -8.60 -5.18 5.13
CA ARG A 45 -8.66 -4.20 4.05
C ARG A 45 -8.95 -4.90 2.71
N HIS A 46 -10.04 -4.51 2.06
CA HIS A 46 -10.42 -4.99 0.73
C HIS A 46 -9.75 -4.22 -0.43
N GLN A 47 -8.64 -3.51 -0.20
CA GLN A 47 -7.90 -2.80 -1.24
C GLN A 47 -6.55 -3.48 -1.48
N GLY A 48 -6.26 -3.86 -2.73
CA GLY A 48 -4.94 -4.37 -3.15
C GLY A 48 -4.69 -5.86 -2.92
N TRP A 49 -5.70 -6.70 -3.13
CA TRP A 49 -5.82 -8.16 -2.87
C TRP A 49 -4.74 -9.08 -3.45
N SER A 50 -3.48 -8.94 -3.04
CA SER A 50 -2.49 -9.98 -3.27
C SER A 50 -1.89 -10.52 -1.98
N ILE A 51 -1.64 -9.67 -0.96
CA ILE A 51 -0.97 -10.10 0.28
C ILE A 51 -1.50 -9.30 1.48
N SER A 52 -2.06 -10.01 2.46
CA SER A 52 -2.34 -9.47 3.81
C SER A 52 -1.59 -10.30 4.85
N LEU A 53 -1.00 -9.63 5.84
CA LEU A 53 -0.44 -10.29 7.02
C LEU A 53 -1.36 -10.01 8.21
N PHE A 54 -1.75 -11.07 8.89
CA PHE A 54 -2.49 -10.97 10.15
C PHE A 54 -1.51 -10.89 11.31
N SER A 55 -1.97 -10.29 12.42
CA SER A 55 -1.19 -10.16 13.64
C SER A 55 -0.57 -11.52 14.04
N PRO A 56 0.76 -11.67 13.93
CA PRO A 56 1.42 -12.93 14.20
C PRO A 56 1.50 -13.15 15.70
N GLN A 57 1.36 -14.41 16.13
CA GLN A 57 1.51 -14.80 17.53
C GLN A 57 2.84 -14.28 18.08
N GLY A 58 2.78 -13.51 19.17
CA GLY A 58 3.95 -12.98 19.87
C GLY A 58 4.40 -11.58 19.48
N VAL A 59 3.79 -10.92 18.49
CA VAL A 59 4.00 -9.47 18.22
C VAL A 59 2.88 -8.67 18.87
N LYS A 60 3.24 -7.65 19.66
CA LYS A 60 2.26 -6.71 20.21
C LYS A 60 1.87 -5.70 19.14
N VAL A 61 0.61 -5.72 18.72
CA VAL A 61 0.01 -4.70 17.84
C VAL A 61 -0.98 -3.87 18.65
N VAL A 62 -0.84 -2.55 18.57
CA VAL A 62 -1.77 -1.57 19.15
C VAL A 62 -2.53 -0.94 17.97
N TRP A 63 -3.84 -1.17 17.95
CA TRP A 63 -4.74 -0.71 16.89
C TRP A 63 -5.31 0.67 17.20
N ASP A 64 -5.91 1.29 16.18
CA ASP A 64 -6.52 2.62 16.27
C ASP A 64 -5.53 3.67 16.82
N ALA A 65 -4.25 3.51 16.47
CA ALA A 65 -3.11 4.23 16.99
C ALA A 65 -2.36 4.96 15.87
N GLN A 66 -2.94 6.07 15.41
CA GLN A 66 -2.31 6.91 14.41
C GLN A 66 -1.26 7.82 15.04
N VAL A 67 -0.02 7.74 14.55
CA VAL A 67 1.05 8.66 14.94
C VAL A 67 0.90 10.00 14.21
N LYS A 68 1.10 11.08 14.95
CA LYS A 68 1.04 12.47 14.49
C LYS A 68 2.42 13.02 14.18
N LEU A 69 3.36 12.86 15.11
CA LEU A 69 4.73 13.38 15.02
C LEU A 69 5.66 12.61 15.97
N PHE A 70 6.96 12.87 15.86
CA PHE A 70 7.95 12.42 16.84
C PHE A 70 8.79 13.58 17.38
N GLU A 71 9.41 13.39 18.55
CA GLU A 71 10.51 14.24 19.02
C GLU A 71 11.74 13.34 19.24
N GLU A 72 12.91 13.78 18.76
CA GLU A 72 14.14 13.01 18.83
C GLU A 72 15.15 13.67 19.76
N THR A 73 15.74 12.88 20.64
CA THR A 73 16.87 13.26 21.48
C THR A 73 18.07 12.35 21.16
N GLU A 74 19.23 12.64 21.74
CA GLU A 74 20.42 11.79 21.59
C GLU A 74 20.21 10.35 22.10
N THR A 75 19.24 10.14 23.01
CA THR A 75 19.06 8.85 23.69
C THR A 75 17.72 8.18 23.44
N LYS A 76 16.68 8.93 23.10
CA LYS A 76 15.29 8.47 23.01
C LYS A 76 14.50 9.17 21.90
N VAL A 77 13.43 8.53 21.48
CA VAL A 77 12.42 9.09 20.58
C VAL A 77 11.07 9.08 21.29
N TYR A 78 10.38 10.21 21.27
CA TYR A 78 9.03 10.40 21.80
C TYR A 78 8.04 10.32 20.64
N VAL A 79 7.06 9.44 20.75
CA VAL A 79 6.06 9.17 19.70
C VAL A 79 4.73 9.73 20.13
N HIS A 80 4.22 10.71 19.38
CA HIS A 80 2.97 11.41 19.71
C HIS A 80 1.85 10.91 18.80
N PHE A 81 0.71 10.55 19.40
CA PHE A 81 -0.45 10.04 18.67
C PHE A 81 -1.45 11.15 18.35
N VAL A 82 -2.30 10.93 17.35
CA VAL A 82 -3.38 11.88 17.00
C VAL A 82 -4.41 11.93 18.13
N ASP A 83 -4.78 10.79 18.68
CA ASP A 83 -5.66 10.67 19.84
C ASP A 83 -4.82 10.44 21.10
N GLU A 84 -4.31 11.54 21.67
CA GLU A 84 -3.49 11.53 22.88
C GLU A 84 -4.26 11.03 24.13
N THR A 85 -5.60 11.06 24.08
CA THR A 85 -6.44 10.55 25.18
C THR A 85 -6.47 9.03 25.20
N ARG A 86 -6.45 8.40 24.01
CA ARG A 86 -6.42 6.95 23.85
C ARG A 86 -5.00 6.40 23.93
N HIS A 87 -4.04 7.12 23.36
CA HIS A 87 -2.64 6.69 23.29
C HIS A 87 -1.74 7.81 23.82
N PRO A 88 -1.23 7.69 25.06
CA PRO A 88 -0.26 8.65 25.57
C PRO A 88 1.06 8.55 24.80
N VAL A 89 1.91 9.56 24.94
CA VAL A 89 3.24 9.59 24.32
C VAL A 89 4.03 8.33 24.71
N ASP A 90 4.53 7.59 23.71
CA ASP A 90 5.42 6.44 23.93
C ASP A 90 6.88 6.86 23.78
N ILE A 91 7.75 6.32 24.63
CA ILE A 91 9.18 6.65 24.64
C ILE A 91 9.95 5.40 24.23
N VAL A 92 10.70 5.49 23.13
CA VAL A 92 11.40 4.35 22.54
C VAL A 92 12.87 4.64 22.28
N ASP A 93 13.67 3.58 22.09
CA ASP A 93 15.07 3.71 21.71
C ASP A 93 15.26 3.81 20.18
N LEU A 94 14.32 3.20 19.43
CA LEU A 94 14.30 3.16 17.97
C LEU A 94 12.86 3.30 17.46
N LEU A 95 12.64 4.22 16.51
CA LEU A 95 11.39 4.40 15.79
C LEU A 95 11.57 3.97 14.32
N ILE A 96 10.64 3.16 13.83
CA ILE A 96 10.66 2.66 12.45
C ILE A 96 9.36 3.04 11.75
N GLY A 97 9.43 3.93 10.75
CA GLY A 97 8.30 4.30 9.90
C GLY A 97 8.06 3.24 8.82
N ALA A 98 6.90 2.60 8.86
CA ALA A 98 6.41 1.59 7.90
C ALA A 98 4.95 1.88 7.49
N ASP A 99 4.55 3.15 7.56
CA ASP A 99 3.18 3.68 7.52
C ASP A 99 2.76 4.17 6.12
N GLY A 100 3.45 3.68 5.10
CA GLY A 100 3.11 3.87 3.70
C GLY A 100 3.56 5.20 3.11
N ILE A 101 3.16 5.45 1.86
CA ILE A 101 3.53 6.66 1.09
C ILE A 101 3.11 7.96 1.80
N HIS A 102 2.09 7.91 2.64
CA HIS A 102 1.57 9.06 3.41
C HIS A 102 2.19 9.19 4.81
N SER A 103 3.40 8.64 5.02
CA SER A 103 4.08 8.61 6.30
C SER A 103 4.29 10.01 6.91
N PRO A 104 3.64 10.36 8.04
CA PRO A 104 4.02 11.52 8.84
C PRO A 104 5.48 11.47 9.30
N ILE A 105 6.02 10.28 9.57
CA ILE A 105 7.42 10.11 10.00
C ILE A 105 8.37 10.54 8.90
N ARG A 106 8.14 10.08 7.66
CA ARG A 106 8.92 10.52 6.49
C ARG A 106 8.82 12.02 6.30
N LYS A 107 7.60 12.56 6.32
CA LYS A 107 7.36 13.99 6.10
C LYS A 107 8.14 14.85 7.09
N GLN A 108 8.11 14.49 8.37
CA GLN A 108 8.86 15.21 9.39
C GLN A 108 10.39 15.02 9.26
N LEU A 109 10.86 13.83 8.88
CA LEU A 109 12.29 13.54 8.75
C LEU A 109 12.95 14.23 7.54
N THR A 110 12.22 14.37 6.43
CA THR A 110 12.80 14.77 5.13
C THR A 110 12.26 16.10 4.61
N GLY A 111 11.03 16.46 4.98
CA GLY A 111 10.30 17.55 4.32
C GLY A 111 9.83 17.21 2.90
N ASP A 112 9.96 15.95 2.46
CA ASP A 112 9.54 15.54 1.12
C ASP A 112 8.03 15.70 0.94
N GLU A 113 7.64 16.06 -0.27
CA GLU A 113 6.24 16.09 -0.70
C GLU A 113 5.96 14.90 -1.62
N ILE A 114 4.70 14.50 -1.69
CA ILE A 114 4.26 13.37 -2.52
C ILE A 114 3.89 13.90 -3.89
N HIS A 115 4.43 13.30 -4.94
CA HIS A 115 4.23 13.77 -6.30
C HIS A 115 3.28 12.85 -7.08
N PRO A 116 2.29 13.40 -7.82
CA PRO A 116 1.56 12.65 -8.83
C PRO A 116 2.52 12.04 -9.86
N ALA A 117 2.43 10.74 -10.09
CA ALA A 117 3.34 10.01 -10.98
C ALA A 117 2.86 9.97 -12.45
N GLY A 118 1.79 10.70 -12.79
CA GLY A 118 1.25 10.79 -14.16
C GLY A 118 0.47 9.55 -14.62
N PHE A 119 -0.04 8.75 -13.68
CA PHE A 119 -0.88 7.59 -13.96
C PHE A 119 -2.09 7.56 -13.04
N ASN A 120 -3.20 7.03 -13.54
CA ASN A 120 -4.42 6.84 -12.79
C ASN A 120 -4.96 5.43 -13.04
N SER A 121 -5.39 4.71 -12.00
CA SER A 121 -5.96 3.37 -12.14
C SER A 121 -7.44 3.34 -11.82
N VAL A 122 -8.23 2.75 -12.71
CA VAL A 122 -9.61 2.35 -12.46
C VAL A 122 -9.64 0.86 -12.17
N VAL A 123 -10.33 0.44 -11.12
CA VAL A 123 -10.43 -0.96 -10.71
C VAL A 123 -11.88 -1.45 -10.80
N GLY A 124 -12.04 -2.72 -11.17
CA GLY A 124 -13.34 -3.39 -11.15
C GLY A 124 -13.25 -4.80 -10.59
N LEU A 125 -14.35 -5.22 -9.96
CA LEU A 125 -14.53 -6.57 -9.44
C LEU A 125 -15.79 -7.19 -10.06
N ILE A 126 -15.62 -8.36 -10.67
CA ILE A 126 -16.72 -9.15 -11.22
C ILE A 126 -16.91 -10.35 -10.31
N LYS A 127 -18.14 -10.58 -9.86
CA LYS A 127 -18.51 -11.74 -9.04
C LYS A 127 -19.37 -12.69 -9.85
N LYS A 128 -19.04 -13.97 -9.80
CA LYS A 128 -19.86 -15.04 -10.37
C LYS A 128 -20.99 -15.39 -9.41
N GLU A 129 -22.20 -15.55 -9.94
CA GLU A 129 -23.31 -16.11 -9.17
C GLU A 129 -23.03 -17.58 -8.81
N LEU A 130 -23.40 -18.00 -7.60
CA LEU A 130 -23.13 -19.36 -7.08
C LEU A 130 -24.29 -20.31 -7.38
N ASP A 131 -24.92 -20.17 -8.55
CA ASP A 131 -26.07 -20.96 -8.98
C ASP A 131 -25.68 -22.25 -9.71
N GLY A 132 -24.39 -22.51 -9.87
CA GLY A 132 -23.84 -23.65 -10.60
C GLY A 132 -23.83 -23.48 -12.12
N SER A 133 -24.22 -22.31 -12.64
CA SER A 133 -24.12 -22.00 -14.06
C SER A 133 -22.66 -21.90 -14.52
N ASN A 134 -22.44 -22.25 -15.80
CA ASN A 134 -21.15 -22.04 -16.42
C ASN A 134 -21.05 -20.59 -16.88
N ASP A 135 -19.94 -19.93 -16.59
CA ASP A 135 -19.72 -18.52 -16.91
C ASP A 135 -18.53 -18.41 -17.86
N ASP A 136 -18.80 -17.99 -19.10
CA ASP A 136 -17.83 -17.95 -20.18
C ASP A 136 -16.58 -17.12 -19.84
N LEU A 137 -16.76 -16.02 -19.10
CA LEU A 137 -15.67 -15.15 -18.68
C LEU A 137 -14.74 -15.81 -17.65
N PHE A 138 -15.32 -16.56 -16.71
CA PHE A 138 -14.56 -17.29 -15.68
C PHE A 138 -13.90 -18.55 -16.23
N GLU A 139 -14.46 -19.12 -17.29
CA GLU A 139 -13.89 -20.28 -17.98
C GLU A 139 -12.87 -19.93 -19.07
N HIS A 140 -12.78 -18.66 -19.45
CA HIS A 140 -11.88 -18.20 -20.50
C HIS A 140 -10.42 -18.52 -20.17
N GLU A 141 -9.65 -19.07 -21.12
CA GLU A 141 -8.29 -19.60 -20.89
C GLU A 141 -7.30 -18.58 -20.30
N LEU A 142 -7.42 -17.30 -20.69
CA LEU A 142 -6.61 -16.19 -20.16
C LEU A 142 -6.96 -15.77 -18.71
N ILE A 143 -8.00 -16.35 -18.13
CA ILE A 143 -8.51 -16.01 -16.80
C ILE A 143 -8.56 -17.24 -15.91
N LYS A 144 -9.15 -18.33 -16.41
CA LYS A 144 -9.24 -19.60 -15.72
C LYS A 144 -7.83 -20.12 -15.43
N ASN A 145 -7.46 -20.13 -14.15
CA ASN A 145 -6.14 -20.55 -13.64
C ASN A 145 -4.95 -19.69 -14.09
N THR A 146 -5.17 -18.55 -14.74
CA THR A 146 -4.10 -17.68 -15.25
C THR A 146 -4.40 -16.22 -14.91
N GLY A 147 -3.68 -15.30 -15.55
CA GLY A 147 -3.93 -13.87 -15.50
C GLY A 147 -3.35 -13.21 -16.74
N ALA A 148 -3.85 -12.04 -17.08
CA ALA A 148 -3.42 -11.28 -18.24
C ALA A 148 -2.85 -9.94 -17.82
N LEU A 149 -1.75 -9.54 -18.46
CA LEU A 149 -1.22 -8.18 -18.43
C LEU A 149 -1.12 -7.67 -19.87
N VAL A 150 -1.80 -6.57 -20.15
CA VAL A 150 -1.90 -5.98 -21.48
C VAL A 150 -1.46 -4.52 -21.39
N SER A 151 -0.66 -4.07 -22.36
CA SER A 151 -0.23 -2.68 -22.50
C SER A 151 -0.55 -2.19 -23.91
N GLY A 152 -0.78 -0.90 -24.06
CA GLY A 152 -1.18 -0.30 -25.33
C GLY A 152 -1.01 1.21 -25.35
N ARG A 153 -1.55 1.85 -26.39
CA ARG A 153 -1.48 3.32 -26.52
C ARG A 153 -2.22 3.98 -25.35
N ASN A 154 -1.52 4.83 -24.59
CA ASN A 154 -2.01 5.54 -23.40
C ASN A 154 -2.45 4.65 -22.22
N VAL A 155 -2.21 3.34 -22.30
CA VAL A 155 -2.48 2.38 -21.23
C VAL A 155 -1.15 1.88 -20.72
N ALA A 156 -0.86 2.21 -19.46
CA ALA A 156 0.35 1.78 -18.80
C ALA A 156 0.28 0.29 -18.50
N CYS A 157 -0.87 -0.16 -18.01
CA CYS A 157 -1.12 -1.55 -17.67
C CYS A 157 -2.62 -1.78 -17.54
N TRP A 158 -3.15 -2.75 -18.26
CA TRP A 158 -4.39 -3.41 -17.89
C TRP A 158 -4.03 -4.79 -17.36
N TYR A 159 -4.47 -5.13 -16.15
CA TYR A 159 -4.27 -6.45 -15.58
C TYR A 159 -5.57 -7.06 -15.12
N ALA A 160 -5.71 -8.37 -15.27
CA ALA A 160 -6.81 -9.14 -14.72
C ALA A 160 -6.34 -10.50 -14.23
N HIS A 161 -6.89 -10.93 -13.09
CA HIS A 161 -6.66 -12.27 -12.55
C HIS A 161 -7.84 -12.68 -11.67
N GLN A 162 -7.98 -13.99 -11.50
CA GLN A 162 -8.93 -14.57 -10.57
C GLN A 162 -8.34 -14.53 -9.15
N VAL A 163 -9.03 -13.87 -8.22
CA VAL A 163 -8.57 -13.72 -6.82
C VAL A 163 -9.13 -14.85 -5.96
N LEU A 164 -10.42 -15.15 -6.15
CA LEU A 164 -11.15 -16.26 -5.56
C LEU A 164 -11.82 -17.05 -6.69
N HIS A 165 -12.21 -18.31 -6.45
CA HIS A 165 -12.84 -19.17 -7.47
C HIS A 165 -14.07 -18.53 -8.16
N ASN A 166 -14.70 -17.53 -7.54
CA ASN A 166 -15.88 -16.83 -8.06
C ASN A 166 -15.67 -15.32 -8.25
N GLU A 167 -14.44 -14.81 -8.20
CA GLU A 167 -14.18 -13.37 -8.37
C GLU A 167 -13.03 -13.08 -9.35
N ILE A 168 -13.31 -12.21 -10.33
CA ILE A 168 -12.30 -11.66 -11.24
C ILE A 168 -12.03 -10.22 -10.83
N TYR A 169 -10.77 -9.93 -10.54
CA TYR A 169 -10.29 -8.59 -10.31
C TYR A 169 -9.59 -8.09 -11.57
N TRP A 170 -9.91 -6.87 -12.01
CA TRP A 170 -9.15 -6.19 -13.04
C TRP A 170 -8.83 -4.74 -12.67
N SER A 171 -7.77 -4.22 -13.26
CA SER A 171 -7.37 -2.82 -13.09
C SER A 171 -6.83 -2.27 -14.41
N LEU A 172 -7.24 -1.05 -14.71
CA LEU A 172 -6.89 -0.29 -15.90
C LEU A 172 -6.11 0.97 -15.49
N SER A 173 -4.79 0.92 -15.64
CA SER A 173 -3.89 2.04 -15.40
C SER A 173 -3.65 2.85 -16.69
N ILE A 174 -4.06 4.11 -16.66
CA ILE A 174 -4.04 5.04 -17.79
C ILE A 174 -2.98 6.12 -17.53
N ARG A 175 -2.17 6.41 -18.55
CA ARG A 175 -1.25 7.54 -18.49
C ARG A 175 -2.02 8.85 -18.62
N CYS A 176 -1.80 9.80 -17.72
CA CYS A 176 -2.51 11.06 -17.68
C CYS A 176 -1.59 12.23 -17.29
N ASN A 177 -1.91 13.43 -17.77
CA ASN A 177 -1.26 14.66 -17.32
C ASN A 177 -2.00 15.25 -16.09
N GLU A 178 -1.43 16.28 -15.46
CA GLU A 178 -2.00 16.88 -14.25
C GLU A 178 -3.44 17.41 -14.44
N ASP A 179 -3.73 18.03 -15.59
CA ASP A 179 -5.08 18.54 -15.87
C ASP A 179 -6.09 17.40 -16.00
N TYR A 180 -5.70 16.32 -16.66
CA TYR A 180 -6.49 15.11 -16.82
C TYR A 180 -6.75 14.45 -15.45
N ILE A 181 -5.79 14.50 -14.53
CA ILE A 181 -5.94 14.03 -13.15
C ILE A 181 -6.91 14.93 -12.38
N ARG A 182 -6.68 16.25 -12.36
CA ARG A 182 -7.48 17.22 -11.58
C ARG A 182 -8.96 17.20 -11.94
N GLN A 183 -9.28 16.99 -13.22
CA GLN A 183 -10.67 16.86 -13.69
C GLN A 183 -11.35 15.57 -13.23
N ARG A 184 -10.59 14.58 -12.74
CA ARG A 184 -11.05 13.20 -12.49
C ARG A 184 -10.82 12.71 -11.06
N THR A 185 -10.23 13.52 -10.18
CA THR A 185 -9.91 13.15 -8.79
C THR A 185 -11.14 12.91 -7.90
N ASN A 186 -12.37 13.04 -8.41
CA ASN A 186 -13.61 12.85 -7.66
C ASN A 186 -14.70 12.15 -8.48
N TYR A 187 -14.31 11.29 -9.42
CA TYR A 187 -15.29 10.54 -10.21
C TYR A 187 -16.13 9.62 -9.32
N ASP A 188 -17.45 9.70 -9.48
CA ASP A 188 -18.34 8.69 -8.94
C ASP A 188 -18.16 7.36 -9.70
N LYS A 189 -18.73 6.29 -9.16
CA LYS A 189 -18.60 4.96 -9.74
C LYS A 189 -19.17 4.84 -11.16
N LYS A 190 -20.19 5.62 -11.52
CA LYS A 190 -20.76 5.63 -12.89
C LYS A 190 -19.82 6.32 -13.86
N GLN A 191 -19.19 7.41 -13.44
CA GLN A 191 -18.18 8.12 -14.20
C GLN A 191 -16.94 7.25 -14.40
N LEU A 192 -16.51 6.51 -13.37
CA LEU A 192 -15.42 5.51 -13.49
C LEU A 192 -15.77 4.40 -14.50
N HIS A 193 -16.99 3.87 -14.45
CA HIS A 193 -17.45 2.85 -15.41
C HIS A 193 -17.45 3.38 -16.84
N SER A 194 -17.95 4.60 -17.03
CA SER A 194 -18.01 5.26 -18.33
C SER A 194 -16.61 5.51 -18.90
N LEU A 195 -15.67 5.95 -18.05
CA LEU A 195 -14.26 6.14 -18.42
C LEU A 195 -13.61 4.80 -18.83
N ALA A 196 -13.81 3.74 -18.03
CA ALA A 196 -13.28 2.42 -18.35
C ALA A 196 -13.82 1.91 -19.71
N LYS A 197 -15.11 2.15 -19.99
CA LYS A 197 -15.71 1.83 -21.28
C LYS A 197 -15.06 2.62 -22.42
N GLU A 198 -14.98 3.94 -22.30
CA GLU A 198 -14.35 4.82 -23.30
C GLU A 198 -12.92 4.36 -23.65
N VAL A 199 -12.12 4.11 -22.63
CA VAL A 199 -10.71 3.73 -22.80
C VAL A 199 -10.57 2.33 -23.41
N SER A 200 -11.47 1.41 -23.10
CA SER A 200 -11.42 0.02 -23.57
C SER A 200 -12.09 -0.24 -24.92
N GLN A 201 -12.76 0.74 -25.55
CA GLN A 201 -13.52 0.56 -26.81
C GLN A 201 -12.74 -0.12 -27.94
N ASN A 202 -11.42 0.10 -28.00
CA ASN A 202 -10.56 -0.44 -29.04
C ASN A 202 -9.69 -1.60 -28.56
N PHE A 203 -9.97 -2.17 -27.38
CA PHE A 203 -9.22 -3.30 -26.84
C PHE A 203 -9.82 -4.62 -27.30
N PHE A 204 -9.16 -5.73 -26.96
CA PHE A 204 -9.70 -7.06 -27.23
C PHE A 204 -11.11 -7.22 -26.63
N PRO A 205 -12.03 -7.92 -27.32
CA PRO A 205 -13.42 -8.09 -26.87
C PRO A 205 -13.56 -8.58 -25.42
N LEU A 206 -12.65 -9.46 -24.98
CA LEU A 206 -12.61 -9.96 -23.60
C LEU A 206 -12.52 -8.82 -22.57
N ILE A 207 -11.68 -7.80 -22.81
CA ILE A 207 -11.50 -6.68 -21.90
C ILE A 207 -12.75 -5.79 -21.88
N GLN A 208 -13.36 -5.57 -23.05
CA GLN A 208 -14.61 -4.82 -23.16
C GLN A 208 -15.72 -5.50 -22.36
N GLN A 209 -15.86 -6.82 -22.53
CA GLN A 209 -16.83 -7.63 -21.78
C GLN A 209 -16.61 -7.56 -20.27
N MET A 210 -15.36 -7.59 -19.78
CA MET A 210 -15.09 -7.44 -18.36
C MET A 210 -15.57 -6.09 -17.82
N VAL A 211 -15.24 -5.00 -18.53
CA VAL A 211 -15.68 -3.67 -18.13
C VAL A 211 -17.21 -3.60 -18.14
N GLU A 212 -17.87 -4.11 -19.19
CA GLU A 212 -19.32 -4.11 -19.30
C GLU A 212 -20.04 -4.92 -18.22
N ARG A 213 -19.51 -6.09 -17.89
CA ARG A 213 -20.07 -7.01 -16.87
C ARG A 213 -19.76 -6.60 -15.44
N THR A 214 -18.87 -5.63 -15.23
CA THR A 214 -18.57 -5.11 -13.89
C THR A 214 -19.73 -4.25 -13.40
N PRO A 215 -20.40 -4.61 -12.28
CA PRO A 215 -21.44 -3.77 -11.69
C PRO A 215 -20.85 -2.43 -11.27
N VAL A 216 -21.59 -1.34 -11.47
CA VAL A 216 -21.15 0.02 -11.11
C VAL A 216 -20.74 0.07 -9.64
N GLU A 217 -21.46 -0.61 -8.76
CA GLU A 217 -21.22 -0.65 -7.32
C GLU A 217 -19.90 -1.34 -6.97
N GLN A 218 -19.39 -2.19 -7.86
CA GLN A 218 -18.12 -2.90 -7.75
C GLN A 218 -16.97 -2.18 -8.47
N MET A 219 -17.24 -1.03 -9.10
CA MET A 219 -16.18 -0.12 -9.54
C MET A 219 -15.53 0.51 -8.30
N GLN A 220 -14.20 0.49 -8.29
CA GLN A 220 -13.41 1.09 -7.22
C GLN A 220 -12.36 2.00 -7.80
N ASP A 221 -12.26 3.14 -7.14
CA ASP A 221 -11.14 4.08 -7.12
C ASP A 221 -10.62 4.59 -8.48
N CYS A 222 -10.09 5.80 -8.43
CA CYS A 222 -9.27 6.40 -9.46
C CYS A 222 -7.93 6.64 -8.76
N LEU A 223 -7.17 5.55 -8.54
CA LEU A 223 -5.93 5.64 -7.79
C LEU A 223 -4.94 6.46 -8.61
N LEU A 224 -4.83 7.74 -8.26
CA LEU A 224 -3.72 8.56 -8.70
C LEU A 224 -2.46 7.93 -8.14
N PHE A 225 -1.66 7.35 -9.03
CA PHE A 225 -0.37 6.85 -8.65
C PHE A 225 0.49 8.02 -8.21
N LYS A 226 1.16 7.80 -7.08
CA LYS A 226 2.00 8.79 -6.43
C LYS A 226 3.37 8.18 -6.26
N ASP A 227 4.38 9.03 -6.30
CA ASP A 227 5.77 8.67 -6.10
C ASP A 227 6.40 9.59 -5.06
N LEU A 228 7.52 9.15 -4.51
CA LEU A 228 8.33 9.89 -3.57
C LEU A 228 9.74 10.05 -4.13
N ASP A 229 10.34 11.21 -3.91
CA ASP A 229 11.73 11.41 -4.29
C ASP A 229 12.64 10.39 -3.61
N PRO A 230 13.73 9.94 -4.26
CA PRO A 230 14.72 9.10 -3.62
C PRO A 230 15.30 9.80 -2.38
N MET A 231 15.30 9.10 -1.25
CA MET A 231 15.83 9.62 0.00
C MET A 231 17.29 10.06 -0.15
N LYS A 232 17.61 11.28 0.32
CA LYS A 232 18.99 11.77 0.36
C LYS A 232 19.83 10.88 1.29
N ARG A 233 21.08 10.58 0.89
CA ARG A 233 22.02 9.82 1.72
C ARG A 233 22.31 10.58 3.01
N HIS A 234 22.24 9.88 4.13
CA HIS A 234 22.75 10.40 5.39
C HIS A 234 24.28 10.58 5.32
N PRO A 235 24.90 11.56 6.02
CA PRO A 235 26.36 11.73 6.04
C PRO A 235 27.15 10.47 6.43
N SER A 236 26.55 9.56 7.21
CA SER A 236 27.12 8.26 7.56
C SER A 236 27.11 7.23 6.41
N GLY A 237 26.63 7.61 5.23
CA GLY A 237 26.46 6.72 4.07
C GLY A 237 25.24 5.82 4.13
N ARG A 238 24.46 5.85 5.23
CA ARG A 238 23.24 5.08 5.42
C ARG A 238 22.05 5.76 4.72
N PHE A 239 21.11 4.94 4.24
CA PHE A 239 19.84 5.43 3.75
C PHE A 239 18.81 5.44 4.88
N CYS A 240 17.86 6.36 4.77
CA CYS A 240 16.65 6.34 5.59
C CYS A 240 16.83 6.48 7.09
N VAL A 241 17.87 7.16 7.57
CA VAL A 241 18.11 7.34 9.01
C VAL A 241 18.15 8.81 9.43
N SER A 242 17.70 9.10 10.65
CA SER A 242 17.92 10.40 11.31
C SER A 242 19.38 10.65 11.66
N GLN A 243 19.69 11.90 12.04
CA GLN A 243 21.04 12.32 12.46
C GLN A 243 21.57 11.50 13.64
N THR A 244 20.71 11.14 14.59
CA THR A 244 21.11 10.29 15.72
C THR A 244 21.12 8.80 15.38
N GLY A 245 20.52 8.40 14.26
CA GLY A 245 20.34 7.02 13.85
C GLY A 245 19.23 6.25 14.58
N ARG A 246 18.39 6.94 15.36
CA ARG A 246 17.28 6.35 16.14
C ARG A 246 15.95 6.32 15.41
N ILE A 247 15.89 6.88 14.22
CA ILE A 247 14.69 6.84 13.38
C ILE A 247 15.10 6.26 12.04
N THR A 248 14.34 5.29 11.54
CA THR A 248 14.50 4.77 10.18
C THR A 248 13.18 4.56 9.47
N LEU A 249 13.19 4.53 8.13
CA LEU A 249 12.02 4.22 7.31
C LEU A 249 12.20 2.90 6.56
N ILE A 250 11.10 2.19 6.29
CA ILE A 250 11.05 0.99 5.46
C ILE A 250 9.81 0.98 4.56
N GLY A 251 9.80 0.13 3.54
CA GLY A 251 8.64 -0.04 2.66
C GLY A 251 8.29 1.25 1.92
N ASP A 252 7.00 1.45 1.64
CA ASP A 252 6.53 2.64 0.91
C ASP A 252 6.85 3.97 1.65
N ALA A 253 7.00 3.95 2.98
CA ALA A 253 7.46 5.13 3.71
C ALA A 253 8.90 5.54 3.31
N ALA A 254 9.76 4.58 2.97
CA ALA A 254 11.12 4.83 2.52
C ALA A 254 11.22 5.05 1.01
N HIS A 255 10.52 4.25 0.22
CA HIS A 255 10.76 4.12 -1.22
C HIS A 255 9.49 3.72 -1.99
N ALA A 256 8.35 4.35 -1.69
CA ALA A 256 7.16 4.19 -2.52
C ALA A 256 7.55 4.41 -3.99
N MET A 257 6.99 3.60 -4.87
CA MET A 257 7.30 3.62 -6.30
C MET A 257 6.08 3.16 -7.10
N LEU A 258 6.07 3.47 -8.40
CA LEU A 258 5.07 2.95 -9.32
C LEU A 258 5.01 1.40 -9.28
N PRO A 259 3.81 0.80 -9.23
CA PRO A 259 3.66 -0.64 -9.04
C PRO A 259 4.03 -1.45 -10.29
N PHE A 260 4.29 -0.82 -11.43
CA PHE A 260 4.55 -1.50 -12.70
C PHE A 260 5.78 -2.40 -12.69
N ARG A 261 6.70 -2.24 -11.71
CA ARG A 261 7.82 -3.16 -11.51
C ARG A 261 7.49 -4.34 -10.57
N GLY A 262 6.32 -4.35 -9.93
CA GLY A 262 5.97 -5.34 -8.91
C GLY A 262 6.87 -5.34 -7.67
N GLN A 263 7.63 -4.25 -7.45
CA GLN A 263 8.73 -4.21 -6.48
C GLN A 263 8.34 -3.65 -5.10
N GLY A 264 7.18 -3.01 -4.93
CA GLY A 264 6.86 -2.27 -3.69
C GLY A 264 7.00 -3.08 -2.39
N ILE A 265 6.53 -4.34 -2.38
CA ILE A 265 6.65 -5.23 -1.20
C ILE A 265 8.03 -5.90 -1.11
N PHE A 266 8.71 -6.12 -2.24
CA PHE A 266 9.95 -6.92 -2.33
C PHE A 266 11.23 -6.07 -2.37
N SER A 267 11.14 -4.75 -2.51
CA SER A 267 12.30 -3.91 -2.76
C SER A 267 13.19 -3.82 -1.53
N PHE A 268 14.36 -4.44 -1.62
CA PHE A 268 15.54 -4.10 -0.84
C PHE A 268 16.33 -3.07 -1.65
N GLN A 269 16.46 -1.83 -1.14
CA GLN A 269 17.48 -0.93 -1.68
C GLN A 269 18.84 -1.44 -1.20
N VAL A 270 19.63 -1.98 -2.13
CA VAL A 270 21.02 -2.41 -1.91
C VAL A 270 21.95 -1.21 -2.06
#